data_AF-A0A835X888-F1
#
_entry.id   AF-A0A835X888-F1
#
_cell.length_a   1.000
_cell.length_b   1.000
_cell.length_c   1.000
_cell.angle_alpha   90.00
_cell.angle_beta   90.00
_cell.angle_gamma   90.00
#
_symmetry.space_group_name_H-M   'P 1'
#
loop_
_entity.id
_entity.type
_entity.pdbx_description
1 polymer ?
#
loop_
_entity_poly.entity_id
_entity_poly.type
_entity_poly.pdbx_seq_one_letter_code
_entity_poly.pdbx_strand_id
1 'polypeptide(L)' 'MTKLVCQDYGFECDYVAEGDDIAKVIEEYGKHSCDEHGIEYSKEALMQFIIRKG' A
#
# COMPACT_ATOMS: atom_id res chain seq x y z
N MET A 1 0.75 -0.95 -14.35
CA MET A 1 1.37 -0.21 -13.24
C MET A 1 0.46 -0.30 -12.02
N THR A 2 1.00 -0.65 -10.87
CA THR A 2 0.26 -0.80 -9.61
C THR A 2 0.49 0.43 -8.75
N LYS A 3 -0.56 0.93 -8.09
CA LYS A 3 -0.50 2.13 -7.24
C LYS A 3 -1.34 1.95 -5.97
N LEU A 4 -0.72 2.20 -4.82
CA LEU A 4 -1.37 2.28 -3.51
C LEU A 4 -1.20 3.70 -2.96
N VAL A 5 -2.29 4.28 -2.47
CA VAL A 5 -2.33 5.66 -1.95
C VAL A 5 -3.02 5.63 -0.60
N CYS A 6 -2.38 6.16 0.44
CA CYS A 6 -2.95 6.14 1.79
C CYS A 6 -4.31 6.87 1.84
N GLN A 7 -4.45 8.01 1.14
CA GLN A 7 -5.72 8.75 1.04
C GLN A 7 -6.89 7.93 0.48
N ASP A 8 -6.62 6.98 -0.42
CA ASP A 8 -7.66 6.13 -1.00
C ASP A 8 -8.28 5.18 0.04
N TYR A 9 -7.53 4.87 1.09
CA TYR A 9 -7.94 4.01 2.19
C TYR A 9 -8.34 4.81 3.45
N GLY A 10 -8.55 6.13 3.32
CA GLY A 10 -9.05 6.98 4.38
C GLY A 10 -7.99 7.50 5.36
N PHE A 11 -6.71 7.37 5.03
CA PHE A 11 -5.63 7.96 5.82
C PHE A 11 -5.37 9.41 5.42
N GLU A 12 -5.15 10.28 6.39
CA GLU A 12 -4.70 11.67 6.18
C GLU A 12 -3.19 11.69 5.87
N CYS A 13 -2.79 10.99 4.80
CA CYS A 13 -1.40 10.83 4.40
C CYS A 13 -1.25 10.86 2.88
N ASP A 14 -0.36 11.70 2.37
CA ASP A 14 -0.13 11.93 0.93
C ASP A 14 0.82 10.90 0.29
N TYR A 15 1.22 9.86 1.03
CA TYR A 15 2.15 8.86 0.54
C TYR A 15 1.53 8.01 -0.59
N VAL A 16 2.32 7.82 -1.64
CA VAL A 16 1.97 7.03 -2.82
C VAL A 16 3.08 6.02 -3.08
N ALA A 17 2.74 4.73 -3.06
CA ALA A 17 3.59 3.66 -3.55
C ALA A 17 3.13 3.26 -4.94
N GLU A 18 3.96 3.51 -5.97
CA GLU A 18 3.65 3.14 -7.35
C GLU A 18 4.85 2.48 -8.05
N GLY A 19 4.55 1.53 -8.93
CA GLY A 19 5.57 0.83 -9.71
C GLY A 19 5.00 -0.33 -10.52
N ASP A 20 5.84 -0.89 -11.39
CA ASP A 20 5.50 -2.08 -12.17
C ASP A 20 5.62 -3.37 -11.36
N ASP A 21 6.50 -3.37 -10.36
CA ASP A 21 6.79 -4.52 -9.50
C ASP A 21 5.90 -4.52 -8.26
N ILE A 22 4.87 -5.38 -8.28
CA ILE A 22 3.85 -5.47 -7.21
C ILE A 22 4.50 -5.78 -5.85
N ALA A 23 5.49 -6.67 -5.82
CA ALA A 23 6.14 -7.06 -4.58
C ALA A 23 6.83 -5.87 -3.90
N LYS A 24 7.46 -5.01 -4.71
CA LYS A 24 8.12 -3.79 -4.22
C LYS A 24 7.10 -2.78 -3.70
N VAL A 25 6.03 -2.52 -4.44
CA VAL A 25 4.94 -1.61 -4.03
C VAL A 25 4.31 -2.05 -2.70
N ILE A 26 4.06 -3.36 -2.53
CA ILE A 26 3.54 -3.93 -1.29
C ILE A 26 4.52 -3.74 -0.13
N GLU A 27 5.81 -3.97 -0.35
CA GLU A 27 6.81 -3.87 0.71
C GLU A 27 7.02 -2.41 1.16
N GLU A 28 7.05 -1.47 0.21
CA GLU A 28 7.16 -0.03 0.50
C GLU A 28 5.93 0.49 1.24
N TYR A 29 4.71 0.19 0.73
CA TYR A 29 3.47 0.62 1.36
C TYR A 29 3.26 -0.02 2.73
N GLY A 30 3.62 -1.29 2.91
CA GLY A 30 3.54 -1.99 4.19
C GLY A 30 4.47 -1.39 5.23
N LYS A 31 5.73 -1.09 4.86
CA LYS A 31 6.67 -0.40 5.77
C LYS A 31 6.18 0.99 6.14
N HIS A 32 5.72 1.76 5.15
CA HIS A 32 5.15 3.09 5.40
C HIS A 32 3.95 3.02 6.35
N SER A 33 3.00 2.11 6.11
CA SER A 33 1.84 1.95 6.99
C SER A 33 2.22 1.58 8.42
N CYS A 34 3.25 0.75 8.60
CA CYS A 34 3.74 0.38 9.93
C CYS A 34 4.42 1.56 10.64
N ASP A 35 5.28 2.30 9.94
CA ASP A 35 6.07 3.40 10.51
C ASP A 35 5.21 4.66 10.77
N GLU A 36 4.40 5.07 9.79
CA GLU A 36 3.66 6.34 9.83
C GLU A 36 2.24 6.19 10.38
N HIS A 37 1.61 5.02 10.21
CA HIS A 37 0.25 4.78 10.71
C HIS A 37 0.21 3.83 11.91
N GLY A 38 1.32 3.15 12.24
CA GLY A 38 1.33 2.11 13.27
C GLY A 38 0.52 0.87 12.86
N ILE A 39 0.25 0.69 11.57
CA ILE A 39 -0.59 -0.39 11.04
C ILE A 39 0.26 -1.38 10.27
N GLU A 40 0.33 -2.59 10.79
CA GLU A 40 0.99 -3.68 10.11
C GLU A 40 0.01 -4.42 9.18
N TYR A 41 0.19 -4.26 7.88
CA TYR A 41 -0.53 -5.05 6.89
C TYR A 41 0.30 -6.26 6.47
N SER A 42 -0.32 -7.44 6.46
CA SER A 42 0.28 -8.61 5.81
C SER A 42 0.37 -8.40 4.29
N LYS A 43 1.40 -8.97 3.67
CA LYS A 43 1.58 -8.91 2.20
C LYS A 43 0.34 -9.38 1.44
N GLU A 44 -0.33 -10.41 1.95
CA GLU A 44 -1.57 -10.95 1.37
C GLU A 44 -2.72 -9.93 1.39
N ALA A 45 -2.88 -9.16 2.47
CA ALA A 45 -3.91 -8.14 2.57
C ALA A 45 -3.69 -7.02 1.54
N LEU A 46 -2.45 -6.52 1.44
CA LEU A 46 -2.07 -5.51 0.45
C LEU A 46 -2.21 -6.04 -0.99
N MET A 47 -1.93 -7.33 -1.21
CA MET A 47 -2.16 -7.96 -2.51
C MET A 47 -3.65 -8.00 -2.88
N GLN A 48 -4.54 -8.29 -1.93
CA GLN A 48 -5.99 -8.23 -2.15
C GLN A 48 -6.47 -6.81 -2.47
N PHE A 49 -5.84 -5.78 -1.90
CA PHE A 49 -6.19 -4.38 -2.17
C PHE A 49 -5.90 -4.03 -3.63
N ILE A 50 -4.77 -4.49 -4.15
CA ILE A 50 -4.37 -4.30 -5.55
C ILE A 50 -5.32 -5.05 -6.50
N ILE A 51 -5.68 -6.30 -6.17
CA ILE A 51 -6.56 -7.13 -7.00
C ILE A 51 -7.97 -6.55 -7.07
N ARG A 52 -8.51 -6.03 -5.96
CA ARG A 52 -9.87 -5.44 -5.91
C ARG A 52 -9.99 -4.11 -6.66
N LYS A 53 -8.86 -3.45 -6.91
CA LYS A 53 -8.80 -2.17 -7.63
C LYS A 53 -8.53 -2.36 -9.14
N GLY A 54 -8.24 -3.60 -9.55
CA GLY A 54 -8.02 -4.01 -10.94
C GLY A 54 -9.28 -4.50 -11.65
#